data_AF-A0A437UW68-F1
#
_entry.id   AF-A0A437UW68-F1
#
_cell.length_a   1.000
_cell.length_b   1.000
_cell.length_c   1.000
_cell.angle_alpha   90.00
_cell.angle_beta   90.00
_cell.angle_gamma   90.00
#
_symmetry.space_group_name_H-M   'P 1'
#
loop_
_entity.id
_entity.type
_entity.pdbx_description
1 polymer ?
#
loop_
_entity_poly.entity_id
_entity_poly.type
_entity_poly.pdbx_seq_one_letter_code
_entity_poly.pdbx_strand_id
1 'polypeptide(L)'
;MGRRDHLKDYVPTGDGGYEYAGARWRWPSVEIRTSFLKDARQLLIASIVCLIGAGCIPAPGSFGAFYVVIPFAIGAIGTASAAAALFRLSREQDPMRGHVYTASIPALPTKLLAGAVGDAVCGAAALVHGLALPFTAGDGGAPLLSVSFALIMLLAAVCLWRIRSDLAEIVFTREKGAA
;
A
#
# COMPACT_ATOMS: atom_id res chain seq x y z
N MET A 1 -14.65 -0.16 -21.46
CA MET A 1 -13.28 -0.68 -21.65
C MET A 1 -13.32 -2.20 -21.53
N GLY A 2 -13.02 -2.91 -22.61
CA GLY A 2 -12.91 -4.37 -22.58
C GLY A 2 -11.51 -4.82 -22.14
N ARG A 3 -11.38 -6.04 -21.59
CA ARG A 3 -10.09 -6.63 -21.15
C ARG A 3 -8.96 -6.55 -22.20
N ARG A 4 -9.31 -6.43 -23.48
CA ARG A 4 -8.42 -6.42 -24.66
C ARG A 4 -8.26 -5.05 -25.33
N ASP A 5 -8.75 -3.96 -24.75
CA ASP A 5 -8.64 -2.63 -25.37
C ASP A 5 -7.18 -2.21 -25.63
N HIS A 6 -6.26 -2.59 -24.74
CA HIS A 6 -4.83 -2.29 -24.83
C HIS A 6 -4.13 -2.93 -26.05
N LEU A 7 -4.75 -3.91 -26.73
CA LEU A 7 -4.20 -4.53 -27.94
C LEU A 7 -4.35 -3.61 -29.17
N LYS A 8 -5.28 -2.64 -29.12
CA LYS A 8 -5.49 -1.69 -30.22
C LYS A 8 -4.35 -0.69 -30.39
N ASP A 9 -3.53 -0.56 -29.35
CA ASP A 9 -2.36 0.33 -29.34
C ASP A 9 -1.12 -0.29 -30.01
N TYR A 10 -1.22 -1.52 -30.50
CA TYR A 10 -0.14 -2.20 -31.22
C TYR A 10 -0.38 -2.14 -32.73
N VAL A 11 0.56 -1.52 -33.44
CA VAL A 11 0.53 -1.33 -34.89
C VAL A 11 1.56 -2.26 -35.54
N PRO A 12 1.23 -2.93 -36.65
CA PRO A 12 2.19 -3.79 -37.34
C PRO A 12 3.33 -2.96 -37.95
N THR A 13 4.56 -3.40 -37.73
CA THR A 13 5.78 -2.90 -38.38
C THR A 13 5.97 -3.61 -39.72
N GLY A 14 6.60 -2.96 -40.71
CA GLY A 14 6.86 -3.53 -42.05
C GLY A 14 7.63 -4.87 -42.05
N ASP A 15 8.35 -5.17 -40.97
CA ASP A 15 9.08 -6.42 -40.75
C ASP A 15 8.21 -7.57 -40.20
N GLY A 16 6.89 -7.39 -40.09
CA GLY A 16 5.96 -8.37 -39.51
C GLY A 16 5.91 -8.38 -37.98
N GLY A 17 6.60 -7.43 -37.32
CA GLY A 17 6.52 -7.18 -35.88
C GLY A 17 5.33 -6.31 -35.49
N TYR A 18 5.16 -6.06 -34.19
CA TYR A 18 4.16 -5.11 -33.66
C TYR A 18 4.84 -4.10 -32.72
N GLU A 19 4.62 -2.81 -32.98
CA GLU A 19 5.11 -1.71 -32.16
C GLU A 19 3.98 -1.03 -31.38
N TYR A 20 4.29 -0.59 -30.16
CA TYR A 20 3.32 0.10 -29.31
C TYR A 20 3.28 1.60 -29.65
N ALA A 21 2.20 2.01 -30.33
CA ALA A 21 1.87 3.37 -30.73
C ALA A 21 0.95 4.10 -29.73
N GLY A 22 0.55 3.43 -28.63
CA GLY A 22 -0.31 4.02 -27.60
C GLY A 22 0.37 5.10 -26.74
N ALA A 23 -0.43 5.76 -25.91
CA ALA A 23 0.08 6.77 -24.97
C ALA A 23 1.07 6.17 -23.97
N ARG A 24 2.10 6.93 -23.62
CA ARG A 24 3.10 6.57 -22.60
C ARG A 24 3.07 7.59 -21.47
N TRP A 25 3.39 7.14 -20.26
CA TRP A 25 3.46 7.99 -19.07
C TRP A 25 4.86 7.98 -18.52
N ARG A 26 5.39 9.17 -18.26
CA ARG A 26 6.75 9.35 -17.79
C ARG A 26 6.78 9.89 -16.38
N TRP A 27 7.77 9.44 -15.61
CA TRP A 27 8.11 10.08 -14.34
C TRP A 27 8.60 11.51 -14.58
N PRO A 28 8.42 12.44 -13.62
CA PRO A 28 8.90 13.81 -13.76
C PRO A 28 10.42 13.87 -13.99
N SER A 29 11.17 13.02 -13.29
CA SER A 29 12.60 12.83 -13.48
C SER A 29 13.03 11.44 -12.99
N VAL A 30 14.22 11.00 -13.39
CA VAL A 30 14.81 9.72 -12.95
C VAL A 30 15.15 9.79 -11.45
N GLU A 31 15.57 10.95 -10.96
CA GLU A 31 15.88 11.21 -9.55
C GLU A 31 14.63 11.05 -8.70
N ILE A 32 13.50 11.65 -9.10
CA ILE A 32 12.21 11.52 -8.39
C ILE A 32 11.73 10.07 -8.37
N ARG A 33 11.85 9.34 -9.50
CA ARG A 33 11.50 7.92 -9.55
C ARG A 33 12.34 7.09 -8.59
N THR A 34 13.65 7.28 -8.60
CA THR A 34 14.58 6.47 -7.80
C THR A 34 14.49 6.77 -6.32
N SER A 35 14.32 8.04 -5.92
CA SER A 35 14.08 8.42 -4.53
C SER A 35 12.76 7.87 -4.02
N PHE A 36 11.66 8.09 -4.76
CA PHE A 36 10.34 7.60 -4.38
C PHE A 36 10.33 6.07 -4.21
N LEU A 37 10.85 5.31 -5.18
CA LEU A 37 10.85 3.85 -5.09
C LEU A 37 11.73 3.34 -3.93
N LYS A 38 12.84 4.01 -3.63
CA LYS A 38 13.70 3.66 -2.50
C LYS A 38 12.98 3.90 -1.18
N ASP A 39 12.40 5.09 -1.01
CA ASP A 39 11.74 5.51 0.23
C ASP A 39 10.46 4.70 0.46
N ALA A 40 9.65 4.52 -0.58
CA ALA A 40 8.45 3.68 -0.53
C ALA A 40 8.78 2.24 -0.15
N ARG A 41 9.89 1.68 -0.68
CA ARG A 41 10.34 0.34 -0.31
C ARG A 41 10.76 0.26 1.16
N GLN A 42 11.49 1.25 1.66
CA GLN A 42 11.92 1.28 3.07
C GLN A 42 10.72 1.39 4.02
N LEU A 43 9.78 2.29 3.74
CA LEU A 43 8.56 2.48 4.52
C LEU A 43 7.67 1.23 4.49
N LEU A 44 7.57 0.57 3.35
CA LEU A 44 6.81 -0.67 3.22
C LEU A 44 7.46 -1.81 4.02
N ILE A 45 8.78 -1.96 3.97
CA ILE A 45 9.50 -2.94 4.80
C ILE A 45 9.26 -2.64 6.28
N ALA A 46 9.34 -1.36 6.69
CA ALA A 46 9.06 -0.95 8.06
C ALA A 46 7.62 -1.32 8.49
N SER A 47 6.63 -1.07 7.65
CA SER A 47 5.23 -1.46 7.89
C SER A 47 5.08 -2.98 8.03
N ILE A 48 5.73 -3.78 7.18
CA ILE A 48 5.72 -5.25 7.29
C ILE A 48 6.36 -5.73 8.60
N VAL A 49 7.50 -5.15 8.99
CA VAL A 49 8.17 -5.47 10.26
C VAL A 49 7.28 -5.13 11.45
N CYS A 50 6.58 -3.99 11.40
CA CYS A 50 5.61 -3.61 12.43
C CYS A 50 4.48 -4.63 12.53
N LEU A 51 3.91 -5.07 11.40
CA LEU A 51 2.84 -6.06 11.37
C LEU A 51 3.26 -7.40 11.99
N ILE A 52 4.48 -7.86 11.67
CA ILE A 52 5.06 -9.07 12.26
C ILE A 52 5.28 -8.87 13.76
N GLY A 53 5.86 -7.74 14.17
CA GLY A 53 6.11 -7.41 15.56
C GLY A 53 4.82 -7.33 16.39
N ALA A 54 3.75 -6.77 15.82
CA ALA A 54 2.43 -6.72 16.44
C ALA A 54 1.86 -8.12 16.69
N GLY A 55 2.09 -9.07 15.78
CA GLY A 55 1.70 -10.48 15.95
C GLY A 55 2.47 -11.21 17.07
N CYS A 56 3.63 -10.71 17.48
CA CYS A 56 4.40 -11.27 18.58
C CYS A 56 3.98 -10.75 19.97
N ILE A 57 3.08 -9.76 20.03
CA ILE A 57 2.62 -9.18 21.30
C ILE A 57 1.35 -9.92 21.74
N PRO A 58 1.34 -10.58 22.91
CA PRO A 58 0.13 -11.16 23.48
C PRO A 58 -0.75 -10.05 24.06
N ALA A 59 -1.24 -9.15 23.21
CA ALA A 59 -2.12 -8.07 23.60
C ALA A 59 -3.52 -8.63 23.91
N PRO A 60 -4.20 -8.17 24.97
CA PRO A 60 -5.60 -8.46 25.22
C PRO A 60 -6.45 -8.20 23.96
N GLY A 61 -7.20 -9.20 23.50
CA GLY A 61 -8.02 -9.12 22.28
C GLY A 61 -7.34 -9.56 20.97
N SER A 62 -6.04 -9.87 20.98
CA SER A 62 -5.24 -10.24 19.78
C SER A 62 -5.78 -11.41 18.95
N PHE A 63 -6.48 -12.37 19.55
CA PHE A 63 -7.10 -13.49 18.83
C PHE A 63 -8.54 -13.82 19.25
N GLY A 64 -9.08 -13.14 20.28
CA GLY A 64 -10.43 -13.36 20.80
C GLY A 64 -11.44 -12.28 20.40
N ALA A 65 -10.99 -11.14 19.85
CA ALA A 65 -11.86 -10.01 19.54
C ALA A 65 -11.96 -9.79 18.03
N PHE A 66 -13.16 -10.05 17.47
CA PHE A 66 -13.40 -9.89 16.02
C PHE A 66 -13.07 -8.47 15.50
N TYR A 67 -13.31 -7.45 16.33
CA TYR A 67 -13.04 -6.04 16.02
C TYR A 67 -11.56 -5.65 16.08
N VAL A 68 -10.67 -6.56 16.49
CA VAL A 68 -9.20 -6.40 16.37
C VAL A 68 -8.71 -7.23 15.18
N VAL A 69 -9.18 -8.48 15.06
CA VAL A 69 -8.73 -9.43 14.03
C VAL A 69 -9.12 -9.00 12.62
N ILE A 70 -10.35 -8.53 12.41
CA ILE A 70 -10.82 -8.12 11.07
C ILE A 70 -10.02 -6.89 10.56
N PRO A 71 -9.87 -5.80 11.35
CA PRO A 71 -9.01 -4.68 10.93
C PRO A 71 -7.56 -5.08 10.70
N PHE A 72 -6.99 -5.96 11.53
CA PHE A 72 -5.64 -6.49 11.32
C PHE A 72 -5.50 -7.20 9.97
N ALA A 73 -6.47 -8.05 9.61
CA ALA A 73 -6.48 -8.74 8.32
C ALA A 73 -6.60 -7.76 7.14
N ILE A 74 -7.44 -6.73 7.26
CA ILE A 74 -7.57 -5.67 6.25
C ILE A 74 -6.22 -4.94 6.08
N GLY A 75 -5.58 -4.56 7.19
CA GLY A 75 -4.25 -3.97 7.23
C GLY A 75 -3.22 -4.81 6.49
N ALA A 76 -3.11 -6.08 6.88
CA ALA A 76 -2.19 -7.06 6.27
C ALA A 76 -2.40 -7.24 4.75
N ILE A 77 -3.66 -7.39 4.31
CA ILE A 77 -4.01 -7.55 2.90
C ILE A 77 -3.69 -6.26 2.12
N GLY A 78 -3.95 -5.10 2.70
CA GLY A 78 -3.62 -3.79 2.14
C GLY A 78 -2.11 -3.64 1.92
N THR A 79 -1.32 -3.93 2.95
CA THR A 79 0.15 -3.90 2.92
C THR A 79 0.73 -4.87 1.88
N ALA A 80 0.27 -6.12 1.86
CA ALA A 80 0.71 -7.11 0.87
C ALA A 80 0.34 -6.70 -0.57
N SER A 81 -0.86 -6.14 -0.75
CA SER A 81 -1.31 -5.62 -2.04
C SER A 81 -0.47 -4.43 -2.52
N ALA A 82 -0.13 -3.51 -1.62
CA ALA A 82 0.74 -2.37 -1.90
C ALA A 82 2.16 -2.85 -2.24
N ALA A 83 2.68 -3.86 -1.54
CA ALA A 83 3.97 -4.47 -1.83
C ALA A 83 4.05 -5.06 -3.23
N ALA A 84 3.03 -5.85 -3.61
CA ALA A 84 2.94 -6.43 -4.93
C ALA A 84 2.86 -5.35 -6.03
N ALA A 85 2.11 -4.27 -5.78
CA ALA A 85 2.00 -3.16 -6.72
C ALA A 85 3.31 -2.36 -6.83
N LEU A 86 3.99 -2.07 -5.72
CA LEU A 86 5.28 -1.37 -5.72
C LEU A 86 6.37 -2.21 -6.41
N PHE A 87 6.38 -3.52 -6.20
CA PHE A 87 7.30 -4.44 -6.88
C PHE A 87 7.08 -4.43 -8.39
N ARG A 88 5.83 -4.47 -8.85
CA ARG A 88 5.48 -4.35 -10.28
C ARG A 88 5.95 -3.01 -10.85
N LEU A 89 5.68 -1.91 -10.14
CA LEU A 89 6.08 -0.56 -10.56
C LEU A 89 7.61 -0.42 -10.64
N SER A 90 8.35 -1.07 -9.75
CA SER A 90 9.82 -1.04 -9.74
C SER A 90 10.44 -1.75 -10.94
N ARG A 91 9.73 -2.72 -11.53
CA ARG A 91 10.19 -3.48 -12.70
C ARG A 91 9.83 -2.83 -14.04
N GLU A 92 8.87 -1.91 -14.04
CA GLU A 92 8.44 -1.23 -15.25
C GLU A 92 9.51 -0.25 -15.75
N GLN A 93 9.70 -0.21 -17.07
CA GLN A 93 10.60 0.72 -17.73
C GLN A 93 9.96 2.11 -17.84
N ASP A 94 10.80 3.16 -17.85
CA ASP A 94 10.38 4.53 -18.12
C ASP A 94 10.73 4.87 -19.58
N PRO A 95 9.78 5.35 -20.41
CA PRO A 95 8.39 5.69 -20.11
C PRO A 95 7.46 4.46 -20.04
N MET A 96 6.52 4.49 -19.09
CA MET A 96 5.58 3.39 -18.81
C MET A 96 4.50 3.32 -19.88
N ARG A 97 4.09 2.10 -20.24
CA ARG A 97 2.96 1.88 -21.17
C ARG A 97 1.65 2.34 -20.53
N GLY A 98 0.77 2.94 -21.33
CA GLY A 98 -0.51 3.52 -20.89
C GLY A 98 -1.37 2.57 -20.07
N HIS A 99 -1.53 1.33 -20.52
CA HIS A 99 -2.31 0.32 -19.79
C HIS A 99 -1.70 -0.06 -18.44
N VAL A 100 -0.37 -0.10 -18.33
CA VAL A 100 0.35 -0.39 -17.08
C VAL A 100 0.16 0.74 -16.08
N TYR A 101 0.26 1.99 -16.55
CA TYR A 101 -0.01 3.18 -15.76
C TYR A 101 -1.44 3.15 -15.20
N THR A 102 -2.44 2.99 -16.07
CA THR A 102 -3.86 3.01 -15.66
C THR A 102 -4.24 1.88 -14.70
N ALA A 103 -3.55 0.74 -14.78
CA ALA A 103 -3.79 -0.38 -13.87
C ALA A 103 -3.09 -0.22 -12.52
N SER A 104 -1.92 0.41 -12.48
CA SER A 104 -1.05 0.42 -11.30
C SER A 104 -1.15 1.70 -10.48
N ILE A 105 -1.02 2.87 -11.12
CA ILE A 105 -0.90 4.15 -10.42
C ILE A 105 -2.21 4.57 -9.75
N PRO A 106 -3.40 4.51 -10.40
CA PRO A 106 -4.65 4.87 -9.73
C PRO A 106 -5.07 3.90 -8.60
N ALA A 107 -4.67 2.63 -8.69
CA ALA A 107 -5.05 1.61 -7.72
C ALA A 107 -4.14 1.59 -6.47
N LEU A 108 -2.90 2.06 -6.59
CA LEU A 108 -1.91 2.03 -5.52
C LEU A 108 -2.30 2.87 -4.28
N PRO A 109 -2.77 4.13 -4.41
CA PRO A 109 -3.22 4.92 -3.26
C PRO A 109 -4.33 4.24 -2.47
N THR A 110 -5.26 3.56 -3.16
CA THR A 110 -6.39 2.86 -2.51
C THR A 110 -5.90 1.66 -1.70
N LYS A 111 -4.94 0.89 -2.22
CA LYS A 111 -4.31 -0.23 -1.49
C LYS A 111 -3.57 0.26 -0.23
N LEU A 112 -2.81 1.35 -0.36
CA LEU A 112 -2.09 1.98 0.76
C LEU A 112 -3.06 2.52 1.82
N LEU A 113 -4.15 3.16 1.39
CA LEU A 113 -5.18 3.68 2.31
C LEU A 113 -5.90 2.55 3.05
N ALA A 114 -6.28 1.48 2.35
CA ALA A 114 -6.93 0.33 2.97
C ALA A 114 -6.02 -0.29 4.06
N GLY A 115 -4.73 -0.44 3.76
CA GLY A 115 -3.74 -0.89 4.74
C GLY A 115 -3.63 0.06 5.93
N ALA A 116 -3.42 1.36 5.68
CA ALA A 116 -3.26 2.36 6.73
C ALA A 116 -4.48 2.47 7.66
N VAL A 117 -5.69 2.44 7.09
CA VAL A 117 -6.94 2.49 7.87
C VAL A 117 -7.14 1.20 8.66
N GLY A 118 -6.89 0.03 8.05
CA GLY A 118 -6.96 -1.26 8.75
C GLY A 118 -6.03 -1.30 9.97
N ASP A 119 -4.79 -0.87 9.78
CA ASP A 119 -3.77 -0.82 10.84
C ASP A 119 -4.17 0.18 11.95
N ALA A 120 -4.60 1.38 11.58
CA ALA A 120 -5.02 2.40 12.56
C ALA A 120 -6.24 1.98 13.38
N VAL A 121 -7.27 1.40 12.72
CA VAL A 121 -8.46 0.89 13.41
C VAL A 121 -8.10 -0.27 14.33
N CYS A 122 -7.22 -1.17 13.90
CA CYS A 122 -6.72 -2.27 14.73
C CYS A 122 -6.03 -1.75 16.01
N GLY A 123 -5.11 -0.79 15.88
CA GLY A 123 -4.43 -0.18 17.03
C GLY A 123 -5.40 0.52 17.98
N ALA A 124 -6.37 1.28 17.46
CA ALA A 124 -7.39 1.95 18.26
C ALA A 124 -8.28 0.94 19.01
N ALA A 125 -8.70 -0.13 18.32
CA ALA A 125 -9.51 -1.19 18.92
C ALA A 125 -8.77 -1.91 20.06
N ALA A 126 -7.48 -2.18 19.90
CA ALA A 126 -6.64 -2.77 20.94
C ALA A 126 -6.47 -1.83 22.16
N LEU A 127 -6.34 -0.52 21.95
CA LEU A 127 -6.32 0.46 23.04
C LEU A 127 -7.63 0.45 23.83
N VAL A 128 -8.76 0.51 23.14
CA VAL A 128 -10.08 0.47 23.80
C VAL A 128 -10.25 -0.83 24.58
N HIS A 129 -9.88 -1.96 23.98
CA HIS A 129 -9.99 -3.26 24.64
C HIS A 129 -9.09 -3.36 25.87
N GLY A 130 -7.83 -2.95 25.78
CA GLY A 130 -6.85 -3.10 26.84
C GLY A 130 -6.87 -2.03 27.92
N LEU A 131 -7.45 -0.86 27.63
CA LEU A 131 -7.50 0.28 28.56
C LEU A 131 -8.90 0.55 29.09
N ALA A 132 -9.96 0.46 28.28
CA ALA A 132 -11.29 0.89 28.71
C ALA A 132 -12.15 -0.26 29.25
N LEU A 133 -12.07 -1.45 28.64
CA LEU A 133 -12.89 -2.59 29.04
C LEU A 133 -12.55 -3.15 30.43
N PRO A 134 -11.28 -3.24 30.88
CA PRO A 134 -10.92 -3.66 32.24
C PRO A 134 -11.64 -2.88 33.35
N PHE A 135 -11.83 -1.57 33.18
CA PHE A 135 -12.55 -0.74 34.16
C PHE A 135 -14.06 -1.00 34.21
N THR A 136 -14.62 -1.66 33.18
CA THR A 136 -16.06 -1.94 33.08
C THR A 136 -16.40 -3.41 33.29
N ALA A 137 -15.49 -4.33 32.94
CA ALA A 137 -15.69 -5.78 32.97
C ALA A 137 -14.98 -6.47 34.15
N GLY A 138 -14.07 -5.78 34.86
CA GLY A 138 -13.38 -6.33 36.04
C GLY A 138 -12.20 -7.24 35.74
N ASP A 139 -11.83 -7.42 34.47
CA ASP A 139 -10.64 -8.18 34.07
C ASP A 139 -9.36 -7.38 34.31
N GLY A 140 -8.30 -8.05 34.78
CA GLY A 140 -6.96 -7.47 34.93
C GLY A 140 -6.37 -7.13 33.56
N GLY A 141 -6.61 -5.93 33.06
CA GLY A 141 -6.09 -5.47 31.77
C GLY A 141 -4.56 -5.53 31.69
N ALA A 142 -4.03 -5.63 30.47
CA ALA A 142 -2.60 -5.45 30.18
C ALA A 142 -2.37 -4.13 29.42
N PRO A 143 -2.44 -2.98 30.11
CA PRO A 143 -2.42 -1.66 29.47
C PRO A 143 -1.12 -1.42 28.70
N LEU A 144 0.01 -1.85 29.26
CA LEU A 144 1.32 -1.68 28.64
C LEU A 144 1.45 -2.43 27.30
N LEU A 145 0.94 -3.67 27.23
CA LEU A 145 0.96 -4.46 26.00
C LEU A 145 0.03 -3.87 24.95
N SER A 146 -1.12 -3.37 25.38
CA SER A 146 -2.12 -2.76 24.50
C SER A 146 -1.64 -1.44 23.90
N VAL A 147 -0.99 -0.60 24.71
CA VAL A 147 -0.33 0.62 24.24
C VAL A 147 0.83 0.29 23.29
N SER A 148 1.69 -0.67 23.64
CA SER A 148 2.79 -1.10 22.78
C SER A 148 2.31 -1.60 21.42
N PHE A 149 1.29 -2.46 21.41
CA PHE A 149 0.67 -2.95 20.18
C PHE A 149 0.11 -1.81 19.33
N ALA A 150 -0.65 -0.90 19.94
CA ALA A 150 -1.27 0.20 19.22
C ALA A 150 -0.25 1.20 18.65
N LEU A 151 0.85 1.46 19.35
CA LEU A 151 1.94 2.29 18.84
C LEU A 151 2.60 1.66 17.61
N ILE A 152 2.80 0.34 17.61
CA ILE A 152 3.35 -0.38 16.46
C ILE A 152 2.38 -0.35 15.27
N MET A 153 1.09 -0.57 15.50
CA MET A 153 0.07 -0.48 14.44
C MET A 153 -0.08 0.95 13.90
N LEU A 154 0.01 1.97 14.77
CA LEU A 154 0.02 3.37 14.35
C LEU A 154 1.24 3.68 13.49
N LEU A 155 2.42 3.17 13.85
CA LEU A 155 3.63 3.33 13.06
C LEU A 155 3.48 2.69 11.68
N ALA A 156 2.94 1.47 11.60
CA ALA A 156 2.63 0.80 10.34
C ALA A 156 1.68 1.64 9.46
N ALA A 157 0.62 2.18 10.05
CA ALA A 157 -0.33 3.06 9.37
C ALA A 157 0.31 4.34 8.84
N VAL A 158 1.16 4.99 9.66
CA VAL A 158 1.89 6.21 9.27
C VAL A 158 2.85 5.93 8.11
N CYS A 159 3.55 4.79 8.10
CA CYS A 159 4.41 4.40 6.98
C CYS A 159 3.62 4.32 5.67
N LEU A 160 2.47 3.63 5.67
CA LEU A 160 1.63 3.50 4.47
C LEU A 160 1.01 4.83 4.03
N TRP A 161 0.57 5.64 5.00
CA TRP A 161 0.06 6.98 4.73
C TRP A 161 1.12 7.88 4.10
N ARG A 162 2.37 7.81 4.58
CA ARG A 162 3.48 8.57 4.04
C ARG A 162 3.75 8.23 2.57
N ILE A 163 3.81 6.94 2.22
CA ILE A 163 3.95 6.48 0.82
C ILE A 163 2.82 7.04 -0.04
N ARG A 164 1.58 7.02 0.47
CA ARG A 164 0.41 7.55 -0.24
C ARG A 164 0.51 9.07 -0.44
N SER A 165 0.97 9.81 0.57
CA SER A 165 1.16 11.25 0.47
C SER A 165 2.23 11.62 -0.57
N ASP A 166 3.38 10.94 -0.55
CA ASP A 166 4.45 11.16 -1.52
C ASP A 166 3.99 10.87 -2.95
N LEU A 167 3.22 9.79 -3.15
CA LEU A 167 2.69 9.44 -4.45
C LEU A 167 1.70 10.47 -5.00
N ALA A 168 0.94 11.13 -4.12
CA ALA A 168 -0.06 12.14 -4.51
C ALA A 168 0.58 13.43 -5.04
N GLU A 169 1.82 13.72 -4.64
CA GLU A 169 2.57 14.89 -5.09
C GLU A 169 3.22 14.69 -6.48
N ILE A 170 3.32 13.44 -6.95
CA ILE A 170 4.01 13.11 -8.20
C ILE A 170 3.06 13.28 -9.38
N VAL A 171 3.33 14.29 -10.20
CA VAL A 171 2.59 14.58 -11.43
C VAL A 171 3.24 13.85 -12.60
N PHE A 172 2.59 12.81 -13.12
CA PHE A 172 3.09 12.07 -14.28
C PHE A 172 2.79 12.82 -15.58
N THR A 173 3.78 12.90 -16.48
CA THR A 173 3.63 13.54 -17.77
C THR A 173 3.18 12.51 -18.81
N ARG A 174 2.11 12.84 -19.55
CA ARG A 174 1.64 12.01 -20.67
C ARG A 174 2.39 12.38 -21.94
N GLU A 175 3.15 11.43 -22.48
CA GLU A 175 3.74 11.55 -23.82
C GLU A 175 2.73 10.99 -24.85
N LYS A 176 2.47 11.76 -25.92
CA LYS A 176 1.66 11.28 -27.05
C LYS A 176 2.46 10.18 -27.75
N GLY A 177 1.83 9.02 -27.96
CA GLY A 177 2.42 7.99 -28.82
C GLY A 177 2.61 8.55 -30.23
N ALA A 178 3.70 8.18 -30.90
CA ALA A 178 3.90 8.51 -32.30
C ALA A 178 2.75 7.87 -33.09
N ALA A 179 1.88 8.73 -33.62
CA ALA A 179 0.78 8.35 -34.50
C ALA A 179 1.31 8.18 -35.93
#